data_AF-A0A0N0DAC8-F1
#
_entry.id   AF-A0A0N0DAC8-F1
#
_cell.length_a   1.000
_cell.length_b   1.000
_cell.length_c   1.000
_cell.angle_alpha   90.00
_cell.angle_beta   90.00
_cell.angle_gamma   90.00
#
_symmetry.space_group_name_H-M   'P 1'
#
loop_
_entity.id
_entity.type
_entity.pdbx_description
1 polymer ?
#
loop_
_entity_poly.entity_id
_entity_poly.type
_entity_poly.pdbx_seq_one_letter_code
_entity_poly.pdbx_strand_id
1 'polypeptide(L)'
;MADSFAQIPSGALIQPKLFKVSIDDEKVDELKLLIKLSKIAPPTYESTQKEKNFGITHQWLTDAKAAWMKFDWRAAEKHINSYNHWIVPVQDTKGVFDVHFTGLFSKKSDAVPLVMVHGWPGSFLEFLQILSILKNRYTPE
;
A
#
# COMPACT_ATOMS: atom_id res chain seq x y z
N MET A 1 -21.56 -4.52 3.48
CA MET A 1 -22.15 -3.19 3.22
C MET A 1 -21.48 -2.64 1.98
N ALA A 2 -22.24 -2.27 0.96
CA ALA A 2 -21.66 -1.65 -0.23
C ALA A 2 -20.87 -0.40 0.20
N ASP A 3 -19.59 -0.34 -0.15
CA ASP A 3 -18.73 0.76 0.29
C ASP A 3 -19.21 2.05 -0.39
N SER A 4 -19.62 3.02 0.41
CA SER A 4 -20.46 4.13 -0.03
C SER A 4 -19.76 5.08 -1.00
N PHE A 5 -18.42 5.01 -1.06
CA PHE A 5 -17.53 5.81 -1.90
C PHE A 5 -17.06 5.12 -3.20
N ALA A 6 -17.66 3.98 -3.58
CA ALA A 6 -17.22 3.19 -4.74
C ALA A 6 -17.78 3.67 -6.09
N GLN A 7 -18.75 4.59 -6.10
CA GLN A 7 -19.43 5.01 -7.32
C GLN A 7 -18.52 5.90 -8.16
N ILE A 8 -18.18 5.44 -9.37
CA ILE A 8 -17.39 6.22 -10.32
C ILE A 8 -18.17 7.49 -10.73
N PRO A 9 -17.52 8.67 -10.76
CA PRO A 9 -18.17 9.90 -11.22
C PRO A 9 -18.80 9.74 -12.61
N SER A 10 -20.01 10.25 -12.81
CA SER A 10 -20.77 10.07 -14.06
C SER A 10 -20.07 10.63 -15.31
N GLY A 11 -19.19 11.62 -15.13
CA GLY A 11 -18.38 12.21 -16.21
C GLY A 11 -17.12 11.41 -16.57
N ALA A 12 -16.86 10.26 -15.93
CA ALA A 12 -15.67 9.47 -16.23
C ALA A 12 -15.73 8.88 -17.65
N LEU A 13 -14.73 9.24 -18.48
CA LEU A 13 -14.61 8.75 -19.86
C LEU A 13 -14.15 7.29 -19.94
N ILE A 14 -13.43 6.83 -18.90
CA ILE A 14 -12.91 5.46 -18.79
C ILE A 14 -13.57 4.84 -17.57
N GLN A 15 -14.15 3.66 -17.74
CA GLN A 15 -14.70 2.88 -16.65
C GLN A 15 -13.60 2.00 -16.04
N PRO A 16 -13.13 2.28 -14.82
CA PRO A 16 -12.10 1.47 -14.18
C PRO A 16 -12.61 0.08 -13.81
N LYS A 17 -11.71 -0.91 -13.86
CA LYS A 17 -12.01 -2.25 -13.37
C LYS A 17 -11.75 -2.29 -11.86
N LEU A 18 -12.64 -2.95 -11.12
CA LEU A 18 -12.41 -3.21 -9.70
C LEU A 18 -11.16 -4.08 -9.53
N PHE A 19 -10.36 -3.73 -8.54
CA PHE A 19 -9.16 -4.46 -8.16
C PHE A 19 -9.26 -4.87 -6.69
N LYS A 20 -8.68 -6.01 -6.36
CA LYS A 20 -8.55 -6.48 -4.99
C LYS A 20 -7.15 -7.06 -4.83
N VAL A 21 -6.44 -6.63 -3.78
CA VAL A 21 -5.17 -7.26 -3.41
C VAL A 21 -5.47 -8.66 -2.91
N SER A 22 -4.88 -9.66 -3.55
CA SER A 22 -5.03 -11.07 -3.18
C SER A 22 -3.74 -11.78 -3.51
N ILE A 23 -2.84 -11.86 -2.53
CA ILE A 23 -1.56 -12.54 -2.67
C ILE A 23 -1.74 -14.00 -2.27
N ASP A 24 -1.28 -14.94 -3.08
CA ASP A 24 -1.41 -16.37 -2.79
C ASP A 24 -0.66 -16.77 -1.51
N ASP A 25 -1.20 -17.75 -0.77
CA ASP A 25 -0.57 -18.24 0.47
C ASP A 25 0.86 -18.74 0.21
N GLU A 26 1.10 -19.37 -0.94
CA GLU A 26 2.43 -19.84 -1.36
C GLU A 26 3.46 -18.70 -1.40
N LYS A 27 3.06 -17.49 -1.82
CA LYS A 27 3.95 -16.33 -1.87
C LYS A 27 4.24 -15.78 -0.47
N VAL A 28 3.26 -15.83 0.42
CA VAL A 28 3.43 -15.44 1.83
C VAL A 28 4.35 -16.42 2.56
N ASP A 29 4.21 -17.72 2.30
CA ASP A 29 5.04 -18.76 2.87
C ASP A 29 6.46 -18.74 2.31
N GLU A 30 6.60 -18.50 1.00
CA GLU A 30 7.89 -18.24 0.35
C GLU A 30 8.60 -17.05 1.00
N LEU A 31 7.92 -15.93 1.21
CA LEU A 31 8.49 -14.76 1.90
C LEU A 31 8.99 -15.13 3.31
N LYS A 32 8.20 -15.84 4.11
CA LYS A 32 8.61 -16.29 5.47
C LYS A 32 9.83 -17.20 5.41
N LEU A 33 9.88 -18.12 4.45
CA LEU A 33 11.03 -19.00 4.25
C LEU A 33 12.29 -18.19 3.91
N LEU A 34 12.19 -17.26 2.97
CA LEU A 34 13.31 -16.41 2.56
C LEU A 34 13.82 -15.54 3.71
N ILE A 35 12.93 -14.93 4.50
CA ILE A 35 13.30 -14.18 5.70
C ILE A 35 14.05 -15.09 6.68
N LYS A 36 13.50 -16.27 6.97
CA LYS A 36 14.11 -17.25 7.90
C LYS A 36 15.54 -17.61 7.48
N LEU A 37 15.74 -17.94 6.20
CA LEU A 37 17.03 -18.39 5.66
C LEU A 37 18.05 -17.25 5.45
N SER A 38 17.58 -16.01 5.32
CA SER A 38 18.45 -14.84 5.08
C SER A 38 19.44 -14.65 6.24
N LYS A 39 20.74 -14.66 5.96
CA LYS A 39 21.77 -14.41 6.96
C LYS A 39 21.88 -12.92 7.26
N ILE A 40 22.15 -12.58 8.53
CA ILE A 40 22.50 -11.22 8.94
C ILE A 40 24.02 -11.14 9.02
N ALA A 41 24.61 -10.05 8.53
CA ALA A 41 26.05 -9.81 8.63
C ALA A 41 26.51 -9.85 10.10
N PRO A 42 27.72 -10.36 10.41
CA PRO A 42 28.24 -10.32 11.77
C PRO A 42 28.37 -8.88 12.27
N PRO A 43 28.35 -8.63 13.59
CA PRO A 43 28.57 -7.30 14.14
C PRO A 43 29.91 -6.73 13.65
N THR A 44 29.87 -5.46 13.24
CA THR A 44 31.04 -4.68 12.81
C THR A 44 31.13 -3.40 13.64
N TYR A 45 32.22 -2.65 13.48
CA TYR A 45 32.32 -1.33 14.08
C TYR A 45 31.14 -0.44 13.68
N GLU A 46 30.81 -0.35 12.40
CA GLU A 46 29.75 0.52 11.85
C GLU A 46 28.35 0.11 12.34
N SER A 47 28.06 -1.19 12.35
CA SER A 47 26.73 -1.71 12.68
C SER A 47 26.44 -1.77 14.19
N THR A 48 27.42 -1.47 15.03
CA THR A 48 27.30 -1.39 16.50
C THR A 48 27.30 0.04 17.03
N GLN A 49 27.43 1.04 16.15
CA GLN A 49 27.33 2.45 16.54
C GLN A 49 25.92 2.80 17.03
N LYS A 50 25.85 3.54 18.14
CA LYS A 50 24.57 4.03 18.71
C LYS A 50 23.98 5.16 17.86
N GLU A 51 24.85 6.03 17.38
CA GLU A 51 24.51 7.08 16.43
C GLU A 51 24.41 6.42 15.05
N LYS A 52 23.22 6.43 14.43
CA LYS A 52 22.91 5.72 13.18
C LYS A 52 23.57 6.35 11.93
N ASN A 53 24.79 6.85 12.08
CA ASN A 53 25.52 7.65 11.10
C ASN A 53 26.04 6.79 9.94
N PHE A 54 26.03 5.46 10.07
CA PHE A 54 26.44 4.50 9.04
C PHE A 54 25.29 3.63 8.52
N GLY A 55 24.04 3.99 8.81
CA GLY A 55 22.85 3.26 8.39
C GLY A 55 22.23 2.41 9.50
N ILE A 56 21.60 1.30 9.11
CA ILE A 56 20.89 0.42 10.06
C ILE A 56 21.88 -0.33 10.95
N THR A 57 21.51 -0.53 12.22
CA THR A 57 22.34 -1.29 13.16
C THR A 57 22.09 -2.79 13.04
N HIS A 58 23.08 -3.59 13.45
CA HIS A 58 22.94 -5.05 13.54
C HIS A 58 21.74 -5.44 14.43
N GLN A 59 21.58 -4.74 15.55
CA GLN A 59 20.48 -4.95 16.48
C GLN A 59 19.12 -4.68 15.81
N TRP A 60 18.96 -3.51 15.17
CA TRP A 60 17.70 -3.16 14.52
C TRP A 60 17.31 -4.17 13.43
N LEU A 61 18.26 -4.62 12.60
CA LEU A 61 17.97 -5.59 11.55
C LEU A 61 17.61 -6.97 12.12
N THR A 62 18.26 -7.37 13.21
CA THR A 62 17.95 -8.62 13.93
C THR A 62 16.53 -8.57 14.49
N ASP A 63 16.15 -7.46 15.13
CA ASP A 63 14.82 -7.25 15.68
C ASP A 63 13.76 -7.16 14.57
N ALA A 64 14.06 -6.45 13.48
CA ALA A 64 13.19 -6.34 12.32
C ALA A 64 12.94 -7.70 11.66
N LYS A 65 13.99 -8.53 11.48
CA LYS A 65 13.84 -9.91 10.98
C LYS A 65 12.94 -10.73 11.90
N ALA A 66 13.14 -10.64 13.22
CA ALA A 66 12.32 -11.36 14.20
C ALA A 66 10.87 -10.88 14.22
N ALA A 67 10.62 -9.58 14.06
CA ALA A 67 9.29 -9.00 13.95
C ALA A 67 8.60 -9.41 12.64
N TRP A 68 9.33 -9.42 11.52
CA TRP A 68 8.79 -9.79 10.21
C TRP A 68 8.35 -11.26 10.16
N MET A 69 9.04 -12.16 10.87
CA MET A 69 8.59 -13.55 11.05
C MET A 69 7.23 -13.69 11.75
N LYS A 70 6.80 -12.68 12.50
CA LYS A 70 5.51 -12.62 13.20
C LYS A 70 4.47 -11.75 12.48
N PHE A 71 4.85 -11.09 11.40
CA PHE A 71 3.98 -10.19 10.67
C PHE A 71 2.88 -10.97 9.94
N ASP A 72 1.64 -10.53 10.09
CA ASP A 72 0.47 -11.13 9.45
C ASP A 72 0.08 -10.34 8.18
N TRP A 73 0.47 -10.86 7.02
CA TRP A 73 0.09 -10.28 5.74
C TRP A 73 -1.43 -10.26 5.53
N ARG A 74 -2.19 -11.25 6.02
CA ARG A 74 -3.64 -11.32 5.81
C ARG A 74 -4.36 -10.21 6.53
N ALA A 75 -3.88 -9.82 7.72
CA ALA A 75 -4.38 -8.65 8.43
C ALA A 75 -4.11 -7.35 7.64
N ALA A 76 -2.91 -7.18 7.09
CA ALA A 76 -2.55 -6.02 6.26
C ALA A 76 -3.37 -5.97 4.97
N GLU A 77 -3.49 -7.09 4.26
CA GLU A 77 -4.28 -7.23 3.03
C GLU A 77 -5.77 -6.93 3.26
N LYS A 78 -6.32 -7.38 4.39
CA LYS A 78 -7.70 -7.03 4.80
C LYS A 78 -7.84 -5.53 5.05
N HIS A 79 -6.85 -4.88 5.67
CA HIS A 79 -6.87 -3.44 5.88
C HIS A 79 -6.78 -2.68 4.56
N ILE A 80 -5.89 -3.09 3.65
CA ILE A 80 -5.76 -2.50 2.32
C ILE A 80 -7.10 -2.58 1.58
N ASN A 81 -7.66 -3.78 1.46
CA ASN A 81 -8.95 -4.03 0.80
C ASN A 81 -10.18 -3.48 1.56
N SER A 82 -10.00 -2.76 2.67
CA SER A 82 -11.10 -2.01 3.30
C SER A 82 -11.44 -0.71 2.56
N TYR A 83 -10.64 -0.37 1.55
CA TYR A 83 -10.87 0.68 0.57
C TYR A 83 -11.12 0.06 -0.80
N ASN A 84 -11.84 0.79 -1.66
CA ASN A 84 -12.00 0.38 -3.04
C ASN A 84 -10.70 0.62 -3.80
N HIS A 85 -10.34 -0.34 -4.64
CA HIS A 85 -9.22 -0.23 -5.55
C HIS A 85 -9.70 -0.45 -6.96
N TRP A 86 -8.97 0.16 -7.88
CA TRP A 86 -9.25 0.10 -9.29
C TRP A 86 -7.97 -0.02 -10.09
N ILE A 87 -8.13 -0.51 -11.31
CA ILE A 87 -7.07 -0.54 -12.32
C ILE A 87 -7.61 -0.05 -13.65
N VAL A 88 -6.82 0.79 -14.33
CA VAL A 88 -7.14 1.33 -15.65
C VAL A 88 -5.96 1.15 -16.61
N PRO A 89 -6.19 0.70 -17.85
CA PRO A 89 -5.15 0.73 -18.87
C PRO A 89 -4.95 2.19 -19.34
N VAL A 90 -3.73 2.69 -19.24
CA VAL A 90 -3.34 4.03 -19.69
C VAL A 90 -2.32 3.89 -20.81
N GLN A 91 -2.65 4.46 -21.98
CA GLN A 91 -1.72 4.55 -23.10
C GLN A 91 -0.73 5.69 -22.87
N ASP A 92 0.55 5.37 -23.00
CA ASP A 92 1.65 6.33 -23.08
C ASP A 92 2.46 6.05 -24.37
N THR A 93 3.40 6.94 -24.68
CA THR A 93 4.37 6.84 -25.78
C THR A 93 5.15 5.52 -25.80
N LYS A 94 5.31 4.86 -24.65
CA LYS A 94 6.09 3.61 -24.50
C LYS A 94 5.24 2.35 -24.49
N GLY A 95 3.90 2.46 -24.51
CA GLY A 95 2.99 1.32 -24.46
C GLY A 95 1.77 1.58 -23.58
N VAL A 96 1.03 0.51 -23.31
CA VAL A 96 -0.12 0.53 -22.41
C VAL A 96 0.32 0.03 -21.03
N PHE A 97 -0.01 0.78 -19.99
CA PHE A 97 0.30 0.45 -18.60
C PHE A 97 -0.97 0.30 -17.79
N ASP A 98 -1.05 -0.75 -16.99
CA ASP A 98 -2.11 -0.90 -16.00
C ASP A 98 -1.78 -0.04 -14.78
N VAL A 99 -2.58 1.01 -14.57
CA VAL A 99 -2.40 1.96 -13.46
C VAL A 99 -3.38 1.61 -12.36
N HIS A 100 -2.85 1.19 -11.21
CA HIS A 100 -3.61 0.98 -9.97
C HIS A 100 -3.86 2.31 -9.26
N PHE A 101 -5.03 2.46 -8.65
CA PHE A 101 -5.31 3.52 -7.70
C PHE A 101 -6.34 3.11 -6.64
N THR A 102 -6.41 3.88 -5.57
CA THR A 102 -7.44 3.79 -4.52
C THR A 102 -7.93 5.19 -4.18
N GLY A 103 -9.16 5.32 -3.71
CA GLY A 103 -9.72 6.63 -3.40
C GLY A 103 -11.15 6.55 -2.89
N LEU A 104 -11.68 7.73 -2.60
CA LEU A 104 -13.06 7.95 -2.17
C LEU A 104 -13.75 8.84 -3.20
N PHE A 105 -14.80 8.34 -3.86
CA PHE A 105 -15.58 9.14 -4.79
C PHE A 105 -16.83 9.70 -4.11
N SER A 106 -16.99 11.03 -4.17
CA SER A 106 -18.22 11.71 -3.76
C SER A 106 -19.29 11.56 -4.83
N LYS A 107 -20.56 11.60 -4.41
CA LYS A 107 -21.74 11.66 -5.28
C LYS A 107 -22.10 13.08 -5.70
N LYS A 108 -21.47 14.10 -5.13
CA LYS A 108 -21.68 15.50 -5.53
C LYS A 108 -21.10 15.73 -6.93
N SER A 109 -21.89 16.33 -7.80
CA SER A 109 -21.48 16.65 -9.18
C SER A 109 -20.39 17.71 -9.27
N ASP A 110 -20.23 18.53 -8.21
CA ASP A 110 -19.26 19.61 -8.08
C ASP A 110 -18.13 19.29 -7.08
N ALA A 111 -18.00 18.03 -6.66
CA ALA A 111 -16.89 17.62 -5.80
C ALA A 111 -15.55 17.95 -6.46
N VAL A 112 -14.66 18.63 -5.71
CA VAL A 112 -13.33 18.99 -6.19
C VAL A 112 -12.47 17.72 -6.32
N PRO A 113 -11.99 17.35 -7.52
CA PRO A 113 -11.10 16.21 -7.68
C PRO A 113 -9.73 16.51 -7.07
N LEU A 114 -9.24 15.61 -6.21
CA LEU A 114 -7.90 15.70 -5.63
C LEU A 114 -7.14 14.41 -5.90
N VAL A 115 -5.92 14.54 -6.44
CA VAL A 115 -4.99 13.43 -6.64
C VAL A 115 -3.87 13.53 -5.62
N MET A 116 -3.62 12.45 -4.89
CA MET A 116 -2.49 12.31 -3.97
C MET A 116 -1.43 11.42 -4.62
N VAL A 117 -0.22 11.94 -4.78
CA VAL A 117 0.89 11.26 -5.46
C VAL A 117 1.94 10.89 -4.42
N HIS A 118 2.25 9.60 -4.29
CA HIS A 118 3.27 9.12 -3.37
C HIS A 118 4.68 9.31 -3.94
N GLY A 119 5.69 9.18 -3.09
CA GLY A 119 7.10 9.22 -3.47
C GLY A 119 7.76 7.85 -3.45
N TRP A 120 9.10 7.87 -3.42
CA TRP A 120 9.96 6.71 -3.15
C TRP A 120 10.63 6.88 -1.77
N PRO A 121 10.75 5.84 -0.93
CA PRO A 121 10.37 4.42 -1.10
C PRO A 121 8.90 4.12 -0.74
N GLY A 122 8.04 5.11 -0.96
CA GLY A 122 6.64 5.13 -0.59
C GLY A 122 5.69 4.36 -1.51
N SER A 123 4.40 4.43 -1.18
CA SER A 123 3.30 3.85 -1.98
C SER A 123 1.96 4.47 -1.60
N PHE A 124 0.88 4.07 -2.28
CA PHE A 124 -0.49 4.46 -1.92
C PHE A 124 -0.86 4.17 -0.46
N LEU A 125 -0.14 3.25 0.22
CA LEU A 125 -0.36 2.91 1.62
C LEU A 125 -0.24 4.13 2.55
N GLU A 126 0.58 5.11 2.20
CA GLU A 126 0.76 6.35 2.98
C GLU A 126 -0.53 7.15 3.12
N PHE A 127 -1.43 7.05 2.14
CA PHE A 127 -2.66 7.83 2.11
C PHE A 127 -3.84 7.13 2.78
N LEU A 128 -3.74 5.83 3.13
CA LEU A 128 -4.86 5.11 3.74
C LEU A 128 -5.33 5.73 5.06
N GLN A 129 -4.41 6.32 5.85
CA GLN A 129 -4.80 7.03 7.07
C GLN A 129 -5.59 8.30 6.77
N ILE A 130 -5.24 9.05 5.73
CA ILE A 130 -5.99 10.22 5.28
C ILE A 130 -7.38 9.81 4.76
N LEU A 131 -7.45 8.74 3.97
CA LEU A 131 -8.73 8.19 3.52
C LEU A 131 -9.61 7.77 4.71
N SER A 132 -9.03 7.17 5.75
CA SER A 132 -9.76 6.83 6.98
C SER A 132 -10.38 8.06 7.65
N ILE A 133 -9.60 9.13 7.80
CA ILE A 133 -10.08 10.39 8.40
C ILE A 133 -11.22 10.98 7.58
N LEU A 134 -11.09 11.01 6.25
CA LEU A 134 -12.13 11.54 5.37
C LEU A 134 -13.40 10.70 5.41
N LYS A 135 -13.27 9.37 5.33
CA LYS A 135 -14.39 8.41 5.39
C LYS A 135 -15.14 8.47 6.72
N ASN A 136 -14.46 8.78 7.82
CA ASN A 136 -15.08 8.92 9.14
C ASN A 136 -15.74 10.28 9.35
N ARG A 137 -15.29 11.32 8.63
CA ARG A 137 -15.78 12.70 8.79
C ARG A 137 -16.91 13.04 7.84
N TYR A 138 -16.94 12.43 6.66
CA TYR A 138 -17.87 12.76 5.59
C TYR A 138 -18.61 11.54 5.08
N THR A 139 -19.78 11.78 4.50
CA THR A 139 -20.51 10.82 3.68
C THR A 139 -20.19 11.08 2.20
N PRO A 140 -20.49 10.14 1.28
CA PRO A 140 -20.33 10.38 -0.15
C PRO A 140 -21.19 11.54 -0.67
N GLU A 141 -22.34 11.78 -0.04
CA GLU A 141 -23.32 12.83 -0.35
C GLU A 141 -22.85 14.25 -0.05
#